data_AF-A0A0S8E1X4-F1
#
_entry.id   AF-A0A0S8E1X4-F1
#
_cell.length_a   1.000
_cell.length_b   1.000
_cell.length_c   1.000
_cell.angle_alpha   90.00
_cell.angle_beta   90.00
_cell.angle_gamma   90.00
#
_symmetry.space_group_name_H-M   'P 1'
#
loop_
_entity.id
_entity.type
_entity.pdbx_description
1 polymer ?
#
loop_
_entity_poly.entity_id
_entity_poly.type
_entity_poly.pdbx_seq_one_letter_code
_entity_poly.pdbx_strand_id
1 'polypeptide(L)'
;MTLSHQQKITAVLLAIYWPALFIFTHMPVPRVVLESDVADKNVHFLAYLILVFLLWFTVSDGKKVNWRRASPWWVFLTMVAYGILDEWLQLYAVGRSCNAWDFLADLTGTLAGLGLFSALAFWPAGLVVTAIMIFGFTSVSRANLADTLPATSAAFVLSAFAILTAFWVQCLRLFGQRNHLRLNGVRWLTAALSAPLALVLTARLSSVILNKDFPVRDVIISTGAIIAVVVTIGLAGLFRKVEDRRA
;
A
#
# COMPACT_ATOMS: atom_id res chain seq x y z
N MET A 1 -24.46 9.80 12.34
CA MET A 1 -23.79 8.50 12.07
C MET A 1 -22.33 8.64 12.45
N THR A 2 -21.80 7.79 13.34
CA THR A 2 -20.38 7.81 13.72
C THR A 2 -19.57 6.97 12.74
N LEU A 3 -18.61 7.59 12.03
CA LEU A 3 -17.70 6.89 11.13
C LEU A 3 -16.86 5.87 11.91
N SER A 4 -16.60 4.70 11.31
CA SER A 4 -15.68 3.74 11.92
C SER A 4 -14.24 4.26 11.91
N HIS A 5 -13.40 3.67 12.77
CA HIS A 5 -11.99 4.03 12.84
C HIS A 5 -11.26 3.84 11.49
N GLN A 6 -11.61 2.80 10.74
CA GLN A 6 -11.03 2.54 9.42
C GLN A 6 -11.39 3.64 8.43
N GLN A 7 -12.68 4.03 8.38
CA GLN A 7 -13.15 5.11 7.50
C GLN A 7 -12.48 6.44 7.83
N LYS A 8 -12.30 6.76 9.12
CA LYS A 8 -11.61 7.98 9.52
C LYS A 8 -10.17 8.00 9.02
N ILE A 9 -9.44 6.89 9.20
CA ILE A 9 -8.06 6.76 8.71
C ILE A 9 -8.02 6.90 7.20
N THR A 10 -8.83 6.14 6.46
CA THR A 10 -8.79 6.17 5.00
C THR A 10 -9.26 7.51 4.46
N ALA A 11 -10.20 8.19 5.11
CA ALA A 11 -10.64 9.52 4.70
C ALA A 11 -9.52 10.56 4.87
N VAL A 12 -8.81 10.54 6.00
CA VAL A 12 -7.66 11.42 6.23
C VAL A 12 -6.55 11.12 5.22
N LEU A 13 -6.22 9.84 5.01
CA LEU A 13 -5.22 9.43 4.03
C LEU A 13 -5.62 9.81 2.61
N LEU A 14 -6.90 9.65 2.22
CA LEU A 14 -7.42 10.05 0.91
C LEU A 14 -7.33 11.55 0.72
N ALA A 15 -7.71 12.34 1.73
CA ALA A 15 -7.66 13.80 1.71
C ALA A 15 -6.22 14.34 1.56
N ILE A 16 -5.22 13.57 1.96
CA ILE A 16 -3.80 13.92 1.77
C ILE A 16 -3.28 13.36 0.43
N TYR A 17 -3.55 12.09 0.15
CA TYR A 17 -3.00 11.36 -0.99
C TYR A 17 -3.54 11.87 -2.32
N TRP A 18 -4.84 12.16 -2.41
CA TRP A 18 -5.45 12.57 -3.68
C TRP A 18 -4.94 13.94 -4.15
N PRO A 19 -4.89 14.99 -3.30
CA PRO A 19 -4.25 16.23 -3.70
C PRO A 19 -2.76 16.07 -3.99
N ALA A 20 -2.03 15.26 -3.21
CA ALA A 20 -0.62 15.00 -3.48
C ALA A 20 -0.42 14.36 -4.87
N LEU A 21 -1.23 13.35 -5.21
CA LEU A 21 -1.21 12.72 -6.52
C LEU A 21 -1.46 13.73 -7.64
N PHE A 22 -2.50 14.55 -7.51
CA PHE A 22 -2.81 15.61 -8.47
C PHE A 22 -1.63 16.57 -8.64
N ILE A 23 -1.01 17.04 -7.55
CA ILE A 23 0.15 17.93 -7.66
C ILE A 23 1.31 17.20 -8.37
N PHE A 24 1.59 15.94 -8.04
CA PHE A 24 2.67 15.16 -8.68
C PHE A 24 2.46 14.89 -10.17
N THR A 25 1.22 14.67 -10.61
CA THR A 25 0.91 14.48 -12.04
C THR A 25 1.02 15.79 -12.83
N HIS A 26 0.78 16.93 -12.19
CA HIS A 26 0.76 18.25 -12.85
C HIS A 26 2.02 19.09 -12.66
N MET A 27 2.99 18.63 -11.86
CA MET A 27 4.30 19.27 -11.77
C MET A 27 5.18 18.87 -12.97
N PRO A 28 6.09 19.75 -13.42
CA PRO A 28 7.07 19.40 -14.44
C PRO A 28 7.87 18.17 -14.03
N VAL A 29 8.11 17.26 -14.96
CA VAL A 29 8.82 16.01 -14.67
C VAL A 29 10.23 16.34 -14.16
N PRO A 30 10.59 15.96 -12.91
CA PRO A 30 11.93 16.21 -12.40
C PRO A 30 12.97 15.47 -13.25
N ARG A 31 14.14 16.10 -13.48
CA ARG A 31 15.23 15.47 -14.24
C ARG A 31 15.64 14.10 -13.70
N VAL A 32 15.62 13.94 -12.38
CA VAL A 32 15.90 12.66 -11.70
C VAL A 32 14.91 11.56 -12.12
N VAL A 33 13.65 11.91 -12.39
CA VAL A 33 12.64 10.95 -12.85
C VAL A 33 12.85 10.60 -14.33
N LEU A 34 13.14 11.60 -15.17
CA LEU A 34 13.50 11.40 -16.58
C LEU A 34 14.72 10.50 -16.75
N GLU A 35 15.74 10.69 -15.92
CA GLU A 35 16.97 9.88 -15.93
C GLU A 35 16.76 8.47 -15.37
N SER A 36 15.70 8.26 -14.57
CA SER A 36 15.48 7.01 -13.85
C SER A 36 14.76 5.90 -14.62
N ASP A 37 14.25 6.20 -15.82
CA ASP A 37 13.46 5.29 -16.67
C ASP A 37 12.45 4.45 -15.87
N VAL A 38 11.82 5.10 -14.88
CA VAL A 38 10.72 4.49 -14.14
C VAL A 38 9.60 4.30 -15.14
N ALA A 39 9.18 3.05 -15.37
CA ALA A 39 8.12 2.74 -16.31
C ALA A 39 6.84 3.46 -15.89
N ASP A 40 6.56 4.60 -16.54
CA ASP A 40 5.51 5.57 -16.18
C ASP A 40 4.18 4.86 -15.91
N LYS A 41 3.81 3.94 -16.79
CA LYS A 41 2.61 3.10 -16.73
C LYS A 41 2.44 2.30 -15.44
N ASN A 42 3.53 1.76 -14.88
CA ASN A 42 3.44 0.99 -13.64
C ASN A 42 3.20 1.90 -12.43
N VAL A 43 3.74 3.13 -12.45
CA VAL A 43 3.47 4.13 -11.41
C VAL A 43 2.01 4.55 -11.47
N HIS A 44 1.48 4.80 -12.67
CA HIS A 44 0.06 5.07 -12.91
C HIS A 44 -0.84 3.95 -12.34
N PHE A 45 -0.58 2.69 -12.71
CA PHE A 45 -1.29 1.53 -12.18
C PHE A 45 -1.27 1.47 -10.64
N LEU A 46 -0.09 1.60 -10.03
CA LEU A 46 0.08 1.53 -8.57
C LEU A 46 -0.60 2.72 -7.87
N ALA A 47 -0.50 3.91 -8.45
CA ALA A 47 -1.08 5.13 -7.91
C ALA A 47 -2.61 5.03 -7.83
N TYR A 48 -3.24 4.54 -8.89
CA TYR A 48 -4.69 4.33 -8.93
C TYR A 48 -5.14 3.14 -8.10
N LEU A 49 -4.31 2.10 -7.93
CA LEU A 49 -4.57 1.01 -7.00
C LEU A 49 -4.68 1.51 -5.55
N ILE A 50 -3.79 2.43 -5.11
CA ILE A 50 -3.88 3.08 -3.80
C ILE A 50 -5.10 3.99 -3.74
N LEU A 51 -5.32 4.81 -4.77
CA LEU A 51 -6.41 5.77 -4.80
C LEU A 51 -7.76 5.07 -4.64
N VAL A 52 -8.00 4.00 -5.41
CA VAL A 52 -9.24 3.22 -5.32
C VAL A 52 -9.35 2.47 -3.99
N PHE A 53 -8.24 2.02 -3.40
CA PHE A 53 -8.22 1.44 -2.05
C PHE A 53 -8.74 2.44 -1.01
N LEU A 54 -8.15 3.63 -0.98
CA LEU A 54 -8.51 4.68 -0.02
C LEU A 54 -9.95 5.16 -0.23
N LEU A 55 -10.35 5.36 -1.49
CA LEU A 55 -11.70 5.81 -1.85
C LEU A 55 -12.75 4.76 -1.48
N TRP A 56 -12.55 3.49 -1.86
CA TRP A 56 -13.48 2.41 -1.56
C TRP A 56 -13.69 2.24 -0.05
N PHE A 57 -12.61 2.18 0.74
CA PHE A 57 -12.73 1.93 2.17
C PHE A 57 -13.19 3.14 2.99
N THR A 58 -13.12 4.34 2.41
CA THR A 58 -13.80 5.53 2.96
C THR A 58 -15.32 5.40 2.87
N VAL A 59 -15.86 4.90 1.75
CA VAL A 59 -17.31 4.81 1.52
C VAL A 59 -17.95 3.49 1.97
N SER A 60 -17.17 2.42 2.13
CA SER A 60 -17.69 1.06 2.35
C SER A 60 -17.66 0.57 3.80
N ASP A 61 -17.08 1.35 4.72
CA ASP A 61 -16.95 0.97 6.13
C ASP A 61 -16.21 -0.38 6.32
N GLY A 62 -15.09 -0.53 5.61
CA GLY A 62 -14.26 -1.73 5.68
C GLY A 62 -14.82 -2.99 5.01
N LYS A 63 -16.00 -2.89 4.39
CA LYS A 63 -16.70 -4.02 3.77
C LYS A 63 -16.14 -4.33 2.38
N LYS A 64 -16.38 -5.57 1.96
CA LYS A 64 -16.07 -6.04 0.60
C LYS A 64 -16.93 -5.31 -0.43
N VAL A 65 -16.41 -5.20 -1.65
CA VAL A 65 -17.17 -4.74 -2.81
C VAL A 65 -18.35 -5.67 -3.05
N ASN A 66 -19.53 -5.06 -3.18
CA ASN A 66 -20.76 -5.75 -3.56
C ASN A 66 -21.34 -5.09 -4.81
N TRP A 67 -21.11 -5.71 -5.96
CA TRP A 67 -21.51 -5.22 -7.29
C TRP A 67 -23.03 -5.08 -7.47
N ARG A 68 -23.85 -5.63 -6.56
CA ARG A 68 -25.31 -5.42 -6.56
C ARG A 68 -25.72 -4.04 -6.01
N ARG A 69 -24.80 -3.31 -5.38
CA ARG A 69 -25.04 -1.96 -4.85
C ARG A 69 -24.51 -0.92 -5.82
N ALA A 70 -25.02 0.31 -5.73
CA ALA A 70 -24.55 1.42 -6.55
C ALA A 70 -23.15 1.93 -6.16
N SER A 71 -22.71 1.73 -4.91
CA SER A 71 -21.46 2.33 -4.40
C SER A 71 -20.20 1.98 -5.21
N PRO A 72 -19.93 0.71 -5.59
CA PRO A 72 -18.77 0.37 -6.40
C PRO A 72 -18.79 1.02 -7.79
N TRP A 73 -19.98 1.17 -8.38
CA TRP A 73 -20.15 1.82 -9.69
C TRP A 73 -19.88 3.32 -9.62
N TRP A 74 -20.33 3.99 -8.54
CA TRP A 74 -19.98 5.39 -8.31
C TRP A 74 -18.48 5.59 -8.09
N VAL A 75 -17.83 4.71 -7.32
CA VAL A 75 -16.36 4.73 -7.16
C VAL A 75 -15.67 4.53 -8.50
N PHE A 76 -16.08 3.53 -9.28
CA PHE A 76 -15.52 3.27 -10.60
C PHE A 76 -15.69 4.47 -11.54
N LEU A 77 -16.90 5.03 -11.64
CA LEU A 77 -17.18 6.20 -12.48
C LEU A 77 -16.36 7.42 -12.05
N THR A 78 -16.20 7.61 -10.74
CA THR A 78 -15.36 8.70 -10.18
C THR A 78 -13.91 8.54 -10.61
N MET A 79 -13.38 7.31 -10.60
CA MET A 79 -12.00 7.04 -11.02
C MET A 79 -11.80 7.15 -12.52
N VAL A 80 -12.76 6.73 -13.33
CA VAL A 80 -12.74 6.95 -14.78
C VAL A 80 -12.76 8.44 -15.10
N ALA A 81 -13.70 9.20 -14.51
CA ALA A 81 -13.80 10.64 -14.73
C ALA A 81 -12.54 11.36 -14.27
N TYR A 82 -12.01 11.01 -13.09
CA TYR A 82 -10.78 11.59 -12.57
C TYR A 82 -9.59 11.26 -13.49
N GLY A 83 -9.42 10.02 -13.96
CA GLY A 83 -8.31 9.67 -14.87
C GLY A 83 -8.36 10.37 -16.22
N ILE A 84 -9.55 10.54 -16.79
CA ILE A 84 -9.70 11.35 -18.02
C ILE A 84 -9.30 12.81 -17.75
N LEU A 85 -9.75 13.37 -16.64
CA LEU A 85 -9.43 14.76 -16.27
C LEU A 85 -7.94 14.94 -15.95
N ASP A 86 -7.32 13.98 -15.26
CA ASP A 86 -5.89 14.02 -14.89
C ASP A 86 -5.03 14.02 -16.16
N GLU A 87 -5.23 13.07 -17.07
CA GLU A 87 -4.50 13.01 -18.35
C GLU A 87 -4.73 14.24 -19.24
N TRP A 88 -5.98 14.74 -19.27
CA TRP A 88 -6.30 15.93 -20.05
C TRP A 88 -5.62 17.19 -19.46
N LEU A 89 -5.62 17.34 -18.14
CA LEU A 89 -5.00 18.47 -17.46
C LEU A 89 -3.47 18.39 -17.48
N GLN A 90 -2.88 17.20 -17.58
CA GLN A 90 -1.45 17.02 -17.80
C GLN A 90 -0.95 17.67 -19.11
N LEU A 91 -1.82 17.93 -20.10
CA LEU A 91 -1.46 18.71 -21.31
C LEU A 91 -0.90 20.11 -20.98
N TYR A 92 -1.30 20.67 -19.85
CA TYR A 92 -0.85 21.99 -19.40
C TYR A 92 0.44 21.92 -18.57
N ALA A 93 0.92 20.72 -18.21
CA ALA A 93 2.14 20.52 -17.46
C ALA A 93 3.34 20.35 -18.40
N VAL A 94 4.41 21.13 -18.15
CA VAL A 94 5.62 21.12 -18.99
C VAL A 94 6.32 19.77 -18.89
N GLY A 95 6.55 19.11 -20.03
CA GLY A 95 7.26 17.83 -20.11
C GLY A 95 6.39 16.60 -19.85
N ARG A 96 5.08 16.77 -19.70
CA ARG A 96 4.09 15.68 -19.71
C ARG A 96 3.38 15.63 -21.06
N SER A 97 2.85 14.46 -21.40
CA SER A 97 2.04 14.25 -22.61
C SER A 97 0.79 13.48 -22.24
N CYS A 98 -0.38 13.93 -22.68
CA CYS A 98 -1.61 13.16 -22.57
C CYS A 98 -1.47 11.86 -23.36
N ASN A 99 -1.64 10.72 -22.69
CA ASN A 99 -1.39 9.43 -23.29
C ASN A 99 -2.46 8.41 -22.87
N ALA A 100 -3.17 7.88 -23.86
CA ALA A 100 -4.22 6.89 -23.62
C ALA A 100 -3.72 5.62 -22.91
N TRP A 101 -2.41 5.31 -23.01
CA TRP A 101 -1.82 4.19 -22.28
C TRP A 101 -1.68 4.43 -20.78
N ASP A 102 -1.50 5.67 -20.36
CA ASP A 102 -1.38 6.04 -18.95
C ASP A 102 -2.78 6.05 -18.31
N PHE A 103 -3.78 6.58 -19.02
CA PHE A 103 -5.19 6.37 -18.66
C PHE A 103 -5.57 4.87 -18.56
N LEU A 104 -5.08 4.04 -19.48
CA LEU A 104 -5.37 2.60 -19.43
C LEU A 104 -4.70 1.94 -18.21
N ALA A 105 -3.50 2.39 -17.84
CA ALA A 105 -2.85 1.95 -16.61
C ALA A 105 -3.65 2.35 -15.36
N ASP A 106 -4.17 3.58 -15.32
CA ASP A 106 -5.05 4.08 -14.25
C ASP A 106 -6.33 3.23 -14.12
N LEU A 107 -6.95 2.94 -15.26
CA LEU A 107 -8.17 2.14 -15.34
C LEU A 107 -7.92 0.70 -14.87
N THR A 108 -6.82 0.09 -15.31
CA THR A 108 -6.46 -1.28 -14.90
C THR A 108 -6.10 -1.35 -13.41
N GLY A 109 -5.44 -0.34 -12.85
CA GLY A 109 -5.18 -0.22 -11.41
C GLY A 109 -6.49 -0.13 -10.61
N THR A 110 -7.42 0.69 -11.08
CA THR A 110 -8.77 0.83 -10.50
C THR A 110 -9.55 -0.49 -10.52
N LEU A 111 -9.60 -1.15 -11.67
CA LEU A 111 -10.32 -2.43 -11.84
C LEU A 111 -9.68 -3.55 -11.00
N ALA A 112 -8.35 -3.64 -10.99
CA ALA A 112 -7.62 -4.59 -10.16
C ALA A 112 -7.94 -4.39 -8.67
N GLY A 113 -7.97 -3.14 -8.21
CA GLY A 113 -8.36 -2.80 -6.84
C GLY A 113 -9.78 -3.23 -6.50
N LEU A 114 -10.79 -2.80 -7.27
CA LEU A 114 -12.18 -3.18 -7.03
C LEU A 114 -12.41 -4.70 -7.12
N GLY A 115 -11.74 -5.37 -8.06
CA GLY A 115 -11.74 -6.83 -8.16
C GLY A 115 -11.17 -7.49 -6.90
N LEU A 116 -10.01 -7.03 -6.43
CA LEU A 116 -9.39 -7.51 -5.19
C LEU A 116 -10.29 -7.30 -3.98
N PHE A 117 -10.92 -6.13 -3.85
CA PHE A 117 -11.79 -5.79 -2.73
C PHE A 117 -13.15 -6.48 -2.79
N SER A 118 -13.49 -7.12 -3.92
CA SER A 118 -14.63 -8.03 -4.00
C SER A 118 -14.39 -9.31 -3.21
N ALA A 119 -13.14 -9.79 -3.18
CA ALA A 119 -12.74 -10.96 -2.43
C ALA A 119 -12.32 -10.62 -0.98
N LEU A 120 -11.69 -9.47 -0.77
CA LEU A 120 -11.03 -9.11 0.48
C LEU A 120 -11.69 -7.92 1.18
N ALA A 121 -11.81 -8.00 2.51
CA ALA A 121 -12.21 -6.87 3.35
C ALA A 121 -10.99 -5.97 3.66
N PHE A 122 -11.18 -4.88 4.41
CA PHE A 122 -10.15 -3.87 4.66
C PHE A 122 -8.76 -4.40 5.01
N TRP A 123 -8.62 -5.26 6.02
CA TRP A 123 -7.29 -5.68 6.50
C TRP A 123 -6.53 -6.57 5.50
N PRO A 124 -7.14 -7.67 4.96
CA PRO A 124 -6.46 -8.45 3.93
C PRO A 124 -6.23 -7.67 2.64
N ALA A 125 -7.15 -6.77 2.27
CA ALA A 125 -6.98 -5.91 1.10
C ALA A 125 -5.77 -4.97 1.29
N GLY A 126 -5.68 -4.28 2.44
CA GLY A 126 -4.55 -3.39 2.75
C GLY A 126 -3.22 -4.12 2.79
N LEU A 127 -3.19 -5.35 3.30
CA LEU A 127 -2.00 -6.22 3.27
C LEU A 127 -1.54 -6.47 1.82
N VAL A 128 -2.46 -6.90 0.95
CA VAL A 128 -2.15 -7.22 -0.45
C VAL A 128 -1.76 -5.98 -1.23
N VAL A 129 -2.48 -4.85 -1.07
CA VAL A 129 -2.12 -3.58 -1.73
C VAL A 129 -0.72 -3.13 -1.28
N THR A 130 -0.41 -3.18 0.01
CA THR A 130 0.93 -2.80 0.51
C THR A 130 2.01 -3.75 -0.02
N ALA A 131 1.74 -5.05 -0.12
CA ALA A 131 2.68 -6.01 -0.70
C ALA A 131 2.93 -5.76 -2.20
N ILE A 132 1.87 -5.48 -2.97
CA ILE A 132 1.96 -5.10 -4.39
C ILE A 132 2.76 -3.80 -4.53
N MET A 133 2.56 -2.83 -3.64
CA MET A 133 3.31 -1.58 -3.63
C MET A 133 4.80 -1.80 -3.37
N ILE A 134 5.15 -2.56 -2.33
CA ILE A 134 6.55 -2.89 -2.02
C ILE A 134 7.18 -3.60 -3.22
N PHE A 135 6.55 -4.67 -3.70
CA PHE A 135 7.08 -5.46 -4.82
C PHE A 135 7.17 -4.64 -6.11
N GLY A 136 6.16 -3.81 -6.39
CA GLY A 136 6.10 -2.94 -7.56
C GLY A 136 7.24 -1.94 -7.54
N PHE A 137 7.43 -1.20 -6.44
CA PHE A 137 8.53 -0.23 -6.34
C PHE A 137 9.90 -0.89 -6.40
N THR A 138 10.11 -2.03 -5.75
CA THR A 138 11.40 -2.75 -5.79
C THR A 138 11.68 -3.39 -7.15
N SER A 139 10.65 -3.86 -7.86
CA SER A 139 10.82 -4.61 -9.11
C SER A 139 10.73 -3.73 -10.35
N VAL A 140 10.07 -2.57 -10.29
CA VAL A 140 9.82 -1.70 -11.45
C VAL A 140 10.86 -0.59 -11.58
N SER A 141 11.29 0.05 -10.48
CA SER A 141 12.24 1.16 -10.56
C SER A 141 13.54 0.68 -11.23
N ARG A 142 13.93 1.29 -12.36
CA ARG A 142 15.19 0.99 -13.06
C ARG A 142 16.36 1.73 -12.43
N ALA A 143 16.14 2.96 -11.95
CA ALA A 143 17.11 3.61 -11.07
C ALA A 143 16.99 3.11 -9.63
N ASN A 144 18.15 2.98 -9.00
CA ASN A 144 18.25 2.90 -7.55
C ASN A 144 17.89 4.26 -6.95
N LEU A 145 16.61 4.44 -6.59
CA LEU A 145 16.16 5.56 -5.75
C LEU A 145 16.99 5.66 -4.46
N ALA A 146 17.54 4.54 -4.01
CA ALA A 146 18.48 4.41 -2.91
C ALA A 146 19.80 5.17 -3.09
N ASP A 147 20.23 5.38 -4.34
CA ASP A 147 21.48 6.05 -4.69
C ASP A 147 21.23 7.54 -4.96
N THR A 148 20.08 7.88 -5.53
CA THR A 148 19.70 9.28 -5.82
C THR A 148 19.09 10.00 -4.62
N LEU A 149 18.26 9.32 -3.83
CA LEU A 149 17.53 9.86 -2.68
C LEU A 149 17.52 8.86 -1.50
N PRO A 150 18.68 8.64 -0.83
CA PRO A 150 18.84 7.59 0.18
C PRO A 150 17.89 7.76 1.37
N ALA A 151 17.64 8.99 1.81
CA ALA A 151 16.72 9.28 2.92
C ALA A 151 15.26 8.97 2.56
N THR A 152 14.82 9.36 1.36
CA THR A 152 13.45 9.10 0.88
C THR A 152 13.20 7.62 0.67
N SER A 153 14.17 6.92 0.07
CA SER A 153 14.13 5.46 -0.09
C SER A 153 14.05 4.75 1.27
N ALA A 154 14.89 5.13 2.25
CA ALA A 154 14.85 4.58 3.60
C ALA A 154 13.50 4.82 4.30
N ALA A 155 12.95 6.03 4.20
CA ALA A 155 11.65 6.36 4.79
C ALA A 155 10.50 5.57 4.15
N PHE A 156 10.54 5.36 2.82
CA PHE A 156 9.58 4.53 2.12
C PHE A 156 9.66 3.07 2.57
N VAL A 157 10.85 2.47 2.57
CA VAL A 157 11.04 1.06 2.99
C VAL A 157 10.60 0.88 4.46
N LEU A 158 11.02 1.77 5.35
CA LEU A 158 10.63 1.74 6.76
C LEU A 158 9.11 1.79 6.94
N SER A 159 8.45 2.77 6.32
CA SER A 159 7.00 2.96 6.46
C SER A 159 6.20 1.84 5.78
N ALA A 160 6.59 1.41 4.58
CA ALA A 160 5.90 0.37 3.84
C ALA A 160 5.92 -0.98 4.59
N PHE A 161 7.09 -1.39 5.11
CA PHE A 161 7.17 -2.62 5.89
C PHE A 161 6.49 -2.50 7.26
N ALA A 162 6.54 -1.33 7.91
CA ALA A 162 5.78 -1.12 9.14
C ALA A 162 4.26 -1.27 8.93
N ILE A 163 3.73 -0.65 7.86
CA ILE A 163 2.32 -0.73 7.49
C ILE A 163 1.94 -2.17 7.12
N LEU A 164 2.75 -2.85 6.30
CA LEU A 164 2.56 -4.25 5.93
C LEU A 164 2.48 -5.15 7.16
N THR A 165 3.41 -4.99 8.10
CA THR A 165 3.44 -5.77 9.36
C THR A 165 2.20 -5.47 10.22
N ALA A 166 1.77 -4.21 10.31
CA ALA A 166 0.55 -3.86 11.03
C ALA A 166 -0.69 -4.52 10.43
N PHE A 167 -0.83 -4.47 9.09
CA PHE A 167 -1.91 -5.18 8.38
C PHE A 167 -1.84 -6.70 8.61
N TRP A 168 -0.66 -7.29 8.53
CA TRP A 168 -0.45 -8.72 8.73
C TRP A 168 -0.84 -9.17 10.14
N VAL A 169 -0.38 -8.46 11.16
CA VAL A 169 -0.71 -8.78 12.56
C VAL A 169 -2.21 -8.65 12.81
N GLN A 170 -2.88 -7.67 12.19
CA GLN A 170 -4.31 -7.52 12.29
C GLN A 170 -5.07 -8.63 11.55
N CYS A 171 -4.60 -9.08 10.39
CA CYS A 171 -5.09 -10.27 9.71
C CYS A 171 -4.95 -11.52 10.59
N LEU A 172 -3.78 -11.74 11.20
CA LEU A 172 -3.55 -12.86 12.11
C LEU A 172 -4.54 -12.87 13.28
N ARG A 173 -4.84 -11.69 13.85
CA ARG A 173 -5.83 -11.57 14.93
C ARG A 173 -7.23 -11.97 14.46
N LEU A 174 -7.63 -11.53 13.27
CA LEU A 174 -8.94 -11.87 12.70
C LEU A 174 -9.07 -13.37 12.41
N PHE A 175 -8.03 -13.98 11.82
CA PHE A 175 -8.01 -15.42 11.58
C PHE A 175 -7.96 -16.22 12.88
N GLY A 176 -7.18 -15.77 13.87
CA GLY A 176 -7.11 -16.39 15.18
C GLY A 176 -8.45 -16.37 15.92
N GLN A 177 -9.16 -15.23 15.89
CA GLN A 177 -10.51 -15.12 16.46
C GLN A 177 -11.51 -16.01 15.73
N ARG A 178 -11.49 -16.01 14.39
CA ARG A 178 -12.44 -16.81 13.57
C ARG A 178 -12.26 -18.31 13.76
N ASN A 179 -11.03 -18.77 13.94
CA ASN A 179 -10.71 -20.20 14.08
C ASN A 179 -10.56 -20.64 15.53
N HIS A 180 -10.86 -19.78 16.51
CA HIS A 180 -10.64 -20.03 17.95
C HIS A 180 -9.22 -20.51 18.30
N LEU A 181 -8.22 -20.16 17.48
CA LEU A 181 -6.83 -20.56 17.67
C LEU A 181 -6.15 -19.62 18.67
N ARG A 182 -5.87 -20.12 19.88
CA ARG A 182 -5.01 -19.43 20.85
C ARG A 182 -3.55 -19.76 20.56
N LEU A 183 -2.82 -18.80 19.99
CA LEU A 183 -1.37 -18.92 19.81
C LEU A 183 -0.65 -18.59 21.13
N ASN A 184 0.24 -19.47 21.57
CA ASN A 184 1.17 -19.18 22.66
C ASN A 184 2.13 -18.06 22.24
N GLY A 185 2.74 -17.34 23.19
CA GLY A 185 3.57 -16.15 22.90
C GLY A 185 4.63 -16.37 21.81
N VAL A 186 5.36 -17.51 21.88
CA VAL A 186 6.36 -17.87 20.86
C VAL A 186 5.73 -18.16 19.50
N ARG A 187 4.62 -18.90 19.45
CA ARG A 187 3.90 -19.22 18.19
C ARG A 187 3.27 -17.98 17.55
N TRP A 188 2.82 -17.03 18.37
CA TRP A 188 2.32 -15.75 17.87
C TRP A 188 3.46 -14.91 17.28
N LEU A 189 4.62 -14.87 17.96
CA LEU A 189 5.79 -14.15 17.47
C LEU A 189 6.28 -14.69 16.12
N THR A 190 6.41 -16.02 16.00
CA THR A 190 6.82 -16.65 14.74
C THR A 190 5.82 -16.39 13.62
N ALA A 191 4.52 -16.47 13.91
CA ALA A 191 3.48 -16.13 12.93
C ALA A 191 3.51 -14.64 12.54
N ALA A 192 3.70 -13.74 13.50
CA ALA A 192 3.72 -12.29 13.26
C ALA A 192 4.92 -11.86 12.37
N LEU A 193 6.04 -12.56 12.47
CA LEU A 193 7.24 -12.29 11.68
C LEU A 193 7.24 -12.97 10.30
N SER A 194 6.49 -14.07 10.12
CA SER A 194 6.64 -14.94 8.95
C SER A 194 6.35 -14.24 7.62
N ALA A 195 5.15 -13.68 7.42
CA ALA A 195 4.79 -13.09 6.13
C ALA A 195 5.60 -11.83 5.76
N PRO A 196 5.85 -10.88 6.68
CA PRO A 196 6.68 -9.71 6.37
C PRO A 196 8.12 -10.08 6.02
N LEU A 197 8.75 -11.00 6.77
CA LEU A 197 10.12 -11.46 6.46
C LEU A 197 10.17 -12.27 5.17
N ALA A 198 9.16 -13.09 4.90
CA ALA A 198 9.05 -13.80 3.62
C ALA A 198 8.99 -12.80 2.46
N LEU A 199 8.27 -11.68 2.59
CA LEU A 199 8.22 -10.66 1.55
C LEU A 199 9.58 -9.96 1.35
N VAL A 200 10.33 -9.68 2.41
CA VAL A 200 11.71 -9.14 2.29
C VAL A 200 12.58 -10.10 1.49
N LEU A 201 12.52 -11.40 1.80
CA LEU A 201 13.28 -12.43 1.09
C LEU A 201 12.86 -12.54 -0.37
N THR A 202 11.55 -12.55 -0.66
CA THR A 202 11.04 -12.58 -2.03
C THR A 202 11.47 -11.33 -2.81
N ALA A 203 11.36 -10.13 -2.24
CA ALA A 203 11.81 -8.91 -2.88
C ALA A 203 13.31 -8.95 -3.19
N ARG A 204 14.13 -9.45 -2.24
CA ARG A 204 15.57 -9.63 -2.44
C ARG A 204 15.86 -10.62 -3.58
N LEU A 205 15.21 -11.77 -3.58
CA LEU A 205 15.40 -12.82 -4.59
C LEU A 205 14.97 -12.32 -5.98
N SER A 206 13.81 -11.66 -6.07
CA SER A 206 13.34 -11.08 -7.33
C SER A 206 14.29 -10.01 -7.86
N SER A 207 14.88 -9.20 -6.98
CA SER A 207 15.91 -8.23 -7.37
C SER A 207 17.13 -8.91 -7.98
N VAL A 208 17.61 -10.01 -7.39
CA VAL A 208 18.73 -10.80 -7.93
C VAL A 208 18.38 -11.38 -9.29
N ILE A 209 17.18 -11.95 -9.44
CA ILE A 209 16.71 -12.54 -10.71
C ILE A 209 16.58 -11.49 -11.81
N LEU A 210 16.09 -10.30 -11.48
CA LEU A 210 15.90 -9.19 -12.41
C LEU A 210 17.19 -8.38 -12.66
N ASN A 211 18.32 -8.82 -12.10
CA ASN A 211 19.61 -8.13 -12.16
C ASN A 211 19.51 -6.66 -11.71
N LYS A 212 18.78 -6.43 -10.62
CA LYS A 212 18.58 -5.13 -9.97
C LYS A 212 19.25 -5.11 -8.61
N ASP A 213 19.64 -3.92 -8.16
CA ASP A 213 20.15 -3.72 -6.81
C ASP A 213 19.00 -3.55 -5.81
N PHE A 214 18.89 -4.49 -4.88
CA PHE A 214 18.22 -4.25 -3.63
C PHE A 214 19.32 -3.98 -2.60
N PRO A 215 19.45 -2.78 -2.04
CA PRO A 215 20.54 -2.49 -1.11
C PRO A 215 20.44 -3.37 0.15
N VAL A 216 21.59 -3.81 0.68
CA VAL A 216 21.63 -4.49 1.99
C VAL A 216 21.05 -3.59 3.09
N ARG A 217 21.27 -2.27 2.96
CA ARG A 217 20.66 -1.25 3.81
C ARG A 217 19.13 -1.38 3.89
N ASP A 218 18.46 -1.62 2.76
CA ASP A 218 17.00 -1.69 2.71
C ASP A 218 16.48 -3.00 3.34
N VAL A 219 17.27 -4.08 3.27
CA VAL A 219 17.02 -5.33 4.02
C VAL A 219 17.10 -5.07 5.53
N ILE A 220 18.11 -4.32 5.99
CA ILE A 220 18.29 -3.99 7.41
C ILE A 220 17.13 -3.11 7.89
N ILE A 221 16.78 -2.06 7.14
CA ILE A 221 15.71 -1.12 7.49
C ILE A 221 14.36 -1.84 7.55
N SER A 222 14.03 -2.64 6.53
CA SER A 222 12.77 -3.40 6.49
C SER A 222 12.67 -4.40 7.65
N THR A 223 13.75 -5.15 7.92
CA THR A 223 13.79 -6.10 9.05
C THR A 223 13.63 -5.37 10.39
N GLY A 224 14.30 -4.24 10.58
CA GLY A 224 14.15 -3.39 11.76
C GLY A 224 12.72 -2.88 11.95
N ALA A 225 12.08 -2.42 10.86
CA ALA A 225 10.68 -1.98 10.87
C ALA A 225 9.73 -3.09 11.34
N ILE A 226 9.89 -4.29 10.79
CA ILE A 226 9.09 -5.47 11.11
C ILE A 226 9.21 -5.81 12.60
N ILE A 227 10.44 -5.91 13.11
CA ILE A 227 10.71 -6.24 14.51
C ILE A 227 10.09 -5.17 15.43
N ALA A 228 10.31 -3.89 15.13
CA ALA A 228 9.79 -2.79 15.93
C ALA A 228 8.26 -2.86 16.05
N VAL A 229 7.53 -3.02 14.93
CA VAL A 229 6.06 -3.12 14.95
C VAL A 229 5.58 -4.34 15.74
N VAL A 230 6.19 -5.52 15.52
CA VAL A 230 5.80 -6.74 16.24
C VAL A 230 6.02 -6.60 17.74
N VAL A 231 7.18 -6.05 18.16
CA VAL A 231 7.50 -5.82 19.58
C VAL A 231 6.54 -4.80 20.19
N THR A 232 6.30 -3.67 19.55
CA THR A 232 5.37 -2.64 20.05
C THR A 232 3.96 -3.21 20.24
N ILE A 233 3.46 -3.95 19.25
CA ILE A 233 2.13 -4.57 19.33
C ILE A 233 2.08 -5.66 20.42
N GLY A 234 3.15 -6.45 20.55
CA GLY A 234 3.28 -7.49 21.57
C GLY A 234 3.27 -6.90 23.00
N LEU A 235 4.10 -5.88 23.24
CA LEU A 235 4.16 -5.17 24.52
C LEU A 235 2.82 -4.50 24.88
N ALA A 236 2.20 -3.80 23.93
CA ALA A 236 0.88 -3.19 24.14
C ALA A 236 -0.23 -4.22 24.43
N GLY A 237 -0.07 -5.48 23.98
CA GLY A 237 -0.95 -6.58 24.34
C GLY A 237 -0.70 -7.11 25.76
N LEU A 238 0.56 -7.16 26.19
CA LEU A 238 0.94 -7.56 27.55
C LEU A 238 0.44 -6.57 28.60
N PHE A 239 0.63 -5.26 28.37
CA PHE A 239 0.18 -4.22 29.31
C PHE A 239 -1.33 -4.25 29.56
N ARG A 240 -2.13 -4.35 28.49
CA ARG A 240 -3.60 -4.49 28.62
C ARG A 240 -4.01 -5.71 29.44
N LYS A 241 -3.34 -6.84 29.26
CA LYS A 241 -3.62 -8.06 30.02
C LYS A 241 -3.26 -7.95 31.51
N VAL A 242 -2.27 -7.12 31.85
CA VAL A 242 -1.90 -6.85 33.25
C VAL A 242 -2.94 -5.94 33.90
N GLU A 243 -3.45 -4.95 33.17
CA GLU A 243 -4.48 -4.02 33.64
C GLU A 243 -5.82 -4.74 33.89
N ASP A 244 -6.27 -5.57 32.96
CA ASP A 244 -7.49 -6.40 33.11
C ASP A 244 -7.43 -7.39 34.28
N ARG A 245 -6.22 -7.74 34.78
CA ARG A 245 -6.05 -8.61 35.96
C ARG A 245 -6.04 -7.85 37.28
N ARG A 246 -5.91 -6.53 37.24
CA ARG A 246 -5.88 -5.64 38.41
C ARG A 246 -7.23 -4.98 38.68
N ALA A 247 -8.09 -4.89 37.67
CA ALA A 247 -9.50 -4.49 37.78
C ALA A 247 -10.38 -5.66 38.24
#